data_AF-A0A254NCD1-F1
#
_entry.id   AF-A0A254NCD1-F1
#
_cell.length_a   1.000
_cell.length_b   1.000
_cell.length_c   1.000
_cell.angle_alpha   90.00
_cell.angle_beta   90.00
_cell.angle_gamma   90.00
#
_symmetry.space_group_name_H-M   'P 1'
#
loop_
_entity.id
_entity.type
_entity.pdbx_description
1 polymer ?
#
loop_
_entity_poly.entity_id
_entity_poly.type
_entity_poly.pdbx_seq_one_letter_code
_entity_poly.pdbx_strand_id
1 'polypeptide(L)'
;MNPQEIAARIVEEIFDMEALLGKLKRGTARRQTWQQQLHGHVQALEGLVQILRMTIMMDRPASEQLAAARDLIKATRMAALAVSGSRADQTTLATVKLIDSHARHISDAFEAELRQSVEPLARERPVRHG
;
A
#
# COMPACT_ATOMS: atom_id res chain seq x y z
N MET A 1 14.04 -14.89 0.52
CA MET A 1 12.82 -14.85 -0.30
C MET A 1 13.27 -14.59 -1.72
N ASN A 2 12.92 -15.48 -2.64
CA ASN A 2 13.18 -15.36 -4.07
C ASN A 2 12.36 -14.17 -4.63
N PRO A 3 12.85 -13.40 -5.61
CA PRO A 3 12.08 -12.35 -6.29
C PRO A 3 10.64 -12.73 -6.68
N GLN A 4 10.40 -13.96 -7.13
CA GLN A 4 9.06 -14.46 -7.48
C GLN A 4 8.11 -14.51 -6.28
N GLU A 5 8.62 -14.89 -5.09
CA GLU A 5 7.82 -14.93 -3.86
C GLU A 5 7.47 -13.51 -3.39
N ILE A 6 8.39 -12.54 -3.57
CA ILE A 6 8.14 -11.13 -3.25
C ILE A 6 7.04 -10.57 -4.16
N ALA A 7 7.14 -10.82 -5.47
CA ALA A 7 6.14 -10.38 -6.44
C ALA A 7 4.76 -10.99 -6.15
N ALA A 8 4.69 -12.30 -5.87
CA ALA A 8 3.43 -12.96 -5.50
C ALA A 8 2.80 -12.32 -4.26
N ARG A 9 3.61 -12.07 -3.21
CA ARG A 9 3.14 -11.41 -1.99
C ARG A 9 2.61 -9.99 -2.26
N ILE A 10 3.31 -9.19 -3.07
CA ILE A 10 2.85 -7.84 -3.44
C ILE A 10 1.47 -7.91 -4.11
N VAL A 11 1.29 -8.85 -5.03
CA VAL A 11 0.02 -9.06 -5.74
C VAL A 11 -1.09 -9.45 -4.77
N GLU A 12 -0.85 -10.41 -3.88
CA GLU A 12 -1.82 -10.85 -2.85
C GLU A 12 -2.24 -9.68 -1.95
N GLU A 13 -1.28 -8.92 -1.43
CA GLU A 13 -1.55 -7.78 -0.54
C GLU A 13 -2.34 -6.68 -1.25
N ILE A 14 -2.08 -6.43 -2.54
CA ILE A 14 -2.88 -5.49 -3.36
C ILE A 14 -4.31 -5.98 -3.50
N PHE A 15 -4.51 -7.27 -3.86
CA PHE A 15 -5.86 -7.82 -4.04
C PHE A 15 -6.68 -7.79 -2.76
N ASP A 16 -6.07 -8.15 -1.62
CA ASP A 16 -6.74 -8.10 -0.32
C ASP A 16 -7.10 -6.66 0.07
N MET A 17 -6.21 -5.70 -0.18
CA MET A 17 -6.48 -4.29 0.04
C MET A 17 -7.66 -3.79 -0.82
N GLU A 18 -7.70 -4.13 -2.11
CA GLU A 18 -8.81 -3.78 -3.01
C GLU A 18 -10.14 -4.38 -2.52
N ALA A 19 -10.12 -5.63 -2.07
CA ALA A 19 -11.30 -6.29 -1.53
C ALA A 19 -11.83 -5.58 -0.27
N LEU A 20 -10.94 -5.17 0.63
CA LEU A 20 -11.30 -4.41 1.83
C LEU A 20 -11.82 -3.01 1.49
N LEU A 21 -11.16 -2.28 0.58
CA LEU A 21 -11.61 -0.97 0.11
C LEU A 21 -13.01 -1.07 -0.51
N GLY A 22 -13.25 -2.07 -1.36
CA GLY A 22 -14.56 -2.30 -1.97
C GLY A 22 -15.64 -2.64 -0.94
N LYS A 23 -15.33 -3.46 0.07
CA LYS A 23 -16.25 -3.77 1.18
C LYS A 23 -16.56 -2.52 1.99
N LEU A 24 -15.55 -1.73 2.36
CA LEU A 24 -15.70 -0.50 3.13
C LEU A 24 -16.55 0.53 2.37
N LYS A 25 -16.27 0.72 1.09
CA LYS A 25 -17.01 1.62 0.20
C LYS A 25 -18.50 1.29 0.11
N ARG A 26 -18.84 -0.01 0.05
CA ARG A 26 -20.23 -0.49 -0.02
C ARG A 26 -20.91 -0.55 1.34
N GLY A 27 -20.16 -0.86 2.40
CA GLY A 27 -20.67 -1.03 3.76
C GLY A 27 -20.92 0.28 4.50
N THR A 28 -20.27 1.38 4.11
CA THR A 28 -20.44 2.68 4.76
C THR A 28 -21.46 3.55 4.01
N ALA A 29 -22.63 3.78 4.64
CA ALA A 29 -23.61 4.75 4.15
C ALA A 29 -23.02 6.18 4.16
N ARG A 30 -23.48 7.10 3.29
CA ARG A 30 -22.91 8.47 3.18
C ARG A 30 -23.74 9.55 3.88
N ARG A 31 -24.28 9.25 5.07
CA ARG A 31 -25.26 10.12 5.75
C ARG A 31 -24.63 11.09 6.73
N GLN A 32 -23.57 10.67 7.41
CA GLN A 32 -22.86 11.47 8.41
C GLN A 32 -21.58 12.05 7.83
N THR A 33 -21.12 13.20 8.35
CA THR A 33 -19.91 13.89 7.86
C THR A 33 -18.68 12.99 7.83
N TRP A 34 -18.43 12.23 8.90
CA TRP A 34 -17.30 11.29 8.94
C TRP A 34 -17.40 10.18 7.88
N GLN A 35 -18.62 9.77 7.54
CA GLN A 35 -18.83 8.75 6.50
C GLN A 35 -18.53 9.28 5.11
N GLN A 36 -18.89 10.54 4.84
CA GLN A 36 -18.56 11.20 3.58
C GLN A 36 -17.04 11.42 3.46
N GLN A 37 -16.39 11.84 4.55
CA GLN A 37 -14.93 11.97 4.61
C GLN A 37 -14.24 10.61 4.39
N LEU A 38 -14.66 9.57 5.11
CA LEU A 38 -14.15 8.21 4.91
C LEU A 38 -14.33 7.76 3.46
N HIS A 39 -15.49 8.03 2.85
CA HIS A 39 -15.72 7.70 1.45
C HIS A 39 -14.73 8.41 0.50
N GLY A 40 -14.48 9.70 0.73
CA GLY A 40 -13.47 10.45 -0.03
C GLY A 40 -12.08 9.86 0.11
N HIS A 41 -11.69 9.45 1.33
CA HIS A 41 -10.41 8.77 1.58
C HIS A 41 -10.34 7.40 0.92
N VAL A 42 -11.41 6.61 0.94
CA VAL A 42 -11.47 5.30 0.26
C VAL A 42 -11.33 5.47 -1.25
N GLN A 43 -11.99 6.46 -1.85
CA GLN A 43 -11.86 6.74 -3.27
C GLN A 43 -10.43 7.19 -3.65
N ALA A 44 -9.80 8.02 -2.81
CA ALA A 44 -8.40 8.39 -3.01
C ALA A 44 -7.46 7.19 -2.92
N LEU A 45 -7.71 6.27 -1.98
CA LEU A 45 -6.95 5.03 -1.83
C LEU A 45 -7.12 4.10 -3.05
N GLU A 46 -8.33 3.91 -3.56
CA GLU A 46 -8.57 3.14 -4.80
C GLU A 46 -7.76 3.71 -5.98
N GLY A 47 -7.70 5.04 -6.10
CA GLY A 47 -6.89 5.70 -7.12
C GLY A 47 -5.38 5.45 -6.95
N LEU A 48 -4.87 5.50 -5.73
CA LEU A 48 -3.47 5.21 -5.43
C LEU A 48 -3.11 3.73 -5.66
N VAL A 49 -4.03 2.80 -5.36
CA VAL A 49 -3.84 1.37 -5.66
C VAL A 49 -3.75 1.17 -7.16
N GLN A 50 -4.61 1.84 -7.94
CA GLN A 50 -4.54 1.79 -9.40
C GLN A 50 -3.22 2.36 -9.93
N ILE A 51 -2.72 3.47 -9.36
CA ILE A 51 -1.41 4.01 -9.72
C ILE A 51 -0.31 2.99 -9.43
N LEU A 52 -0.31 2.38 -8.25
CA LEU A 52 0.67 1.35 -7.91
C LEU A 52 0.64 0.18 -8.91
N ARG A 53 -0.55 -0.34 -9.22
CA ARG A 53 -0.72 -1.40 -10.23
C ARG A 53 -0.17 -0.99 -11.59
N MET A 54 -0.44 0.23 -12.03
CA MET A 54 0.11 0.76 -13.28
C MET A 54 1.64 0.87 -13.23
N THR A 55 2.22 1.32 -12.12
CA THR A 55 3.69 1.38 -11.98
C THR A 55 4.33 -0.01 -12.09
N ILE A 56 3.70 -1.05 -11.52
CA ILE A 56 4.14 -2.44 -11.64
C ILE A 56 3.98 -2.92 -13.09
N MET A 57 2.80 -2.75 -13.69
CA MET A 57 2.51 -3.21 -15.05
C MET A 57 3.39 -2.55 -16.13
N MET A 58 3.79 -1.30 -15.90
CA MET A 58 4.69 -0.57 -16.79
C MET A 58 6.17 -0.87 -16.54
N ASP A 59 6.48 -1.83 -15.66
CA ASP A 59 7.85 -2.20 -15.28
C ASP A 59 8.68 -0.98 -14.84
N ARG A 60 8.05 -0.08 -14.06
CA ARG A 60 8.75 1.10 -13.54
C ARG A 60 9.83 0.68 -12.56
N PRO A 61 10.91 1.46 -12.39
CA PRO A 61 11.96 1.16 -11.43
C PRO A 61 11.39 0.90 -10.02
N ALA A 62 11.99 -0.03 -9.27
CA ALA A 62 11.55 -0.39 -7.92
C ALA A 62 11.50 0.82 -6.96
N SER A 63 12.30 1.86 -7.19
CA SER A 63 12.22 3.13 -6.45
C SER A 63 10.92 3.91 -6.68
N GLU A 64 10.38 3.90 -7.91
CA GLU A 64 9.09 4.51 -8.24
C GLU A 64 7.93 3.69 -7.67
N GLN A 65 8.02 2.35 -7.75
CA GLN A 65 7.02 1.45 -7.16
C GLN A 65 6.97 1.61 -5.63
N LEU A 66 8.13 1.70 -4.97
CA LEU A 66 8.23 1.98 -3.54
C LEU A 66 7.67 3.37 -3.18
N ALA A 67 7.89 4.39 -4.03
CA ALA A 67 7.31 5.71 -3.80
C ALA A 67 5.77 5.66 -3.84
N ALA A 68 5.18 4.98 -4.83
CA ALA A 68 3.74 4.76 -4.92
C ALA A 68 3.20 4.00 -3.69
N ALA A 69 3.90 2.97 -3.23
CA ALA A 69 3.54 2.23 -2.01
C ALA A 69 3.59 3.12 -0.74
N ARG A 70 4.56 4.02 -0.64
CA ARG A 70 4.65 4.98 0.48
C ARG A 70 3.51 6.00 0.47
N ASP A 71 3.03 6.39 -0.70
CA ASP A 71 1.88 7.28 -0.82
C ASP A 71 0.58 6.59 -0.37
N LEU A 72 0.45 5.27 -0.59
CA LEU A 72 -0.64 4.47 0.02
C LEU A 72 -0.59 4.52 1.56
N ILE A 73 0.58 4.38 2.17
CA ILE A 73 0.72 4.48 3.64
C ILE A 73 0.27 5.86 4.14
N LYS A 74 0.65 6.94 3.46
CA LYS A 74 0.22 8.29 3.85
C LYS A 74 -1.31 8.42 3.77
N ALA A 75 -1.91 7.94 2.69
CA ALA A 75 -3.36 8.02 2.49
C ALA A 75 -4.16 7.15 3.48
N THR A 76 -3.66 5.97 3.84
CA THR A 76 -4.31 5.09 4.83
C THR A 76 -4.28 5.69 6.22
N ARG A 77 -3.20 6.37 6.60
CA ARG A 77 -3.13 7.17 7.85
C ARG A 77 -4.18 8.27 7.88
N MET A 78 -4.40 8.98 6.77
CA MET A 78 -5.45 10.01 6.69
C MET A 78 -6.84 9.40 6.86
N ALA A 79 -7.10 8.25 6.23
CA ALA A 79 -8.36 7.51 6.42
C ALA A 79 -8.57 7.09 7.88
N ALA A 80 -7.51 6.60 8.54
CA ALA A 80 -7.53 6.22 9.95
C ALA A 80 -7.83 7.42 10.87
N LEU A 81 -7.22 8.57 10.60
CA LEU A 81 -7.48 9.80 11.35
C LEU A 81 -8.92 10.29 11.16
N ALA A 82 -9.49 10.18 9.95
CA ALA A 82 -10.87 10.59 9.67
C ALA A 82 -11.92 9.77 10.44
N VAL A 83 -11.62 8.51 10.77
CA VAL A 83 -12.50 7.65 11.58
C VAL A 83 -12.15 7.64 13.06
N SER A 84 -10.96 8.12 13.44
CA SER A 84 -10.54 8.22 14.83
C SER A 84 -11.43 9.19 15.59
N GLY A 85 -11.97 8.75 16.73
CA GLY A 85 -12.91 9.55 17.53
C GLY A 85 -14.31 9.71 16.90
N SER A 86 -14.58 9.05 15.77
CA SER A 86 -15.92 9.02 15.16
C SER A 86 -16.84 7.99 15.82
N ARG A 87 -18.09 7.93 15.35
CA ARG A 87 -19.06 6.88 15.72
C ARG A 87 -19.01 5.66 14.79
N ALA A 88 -17.91 5.45 14.09
CA ALA A 88 -17.69 4.24 13.30
C ALA A 88 -17.77 3.00 14.21
N ASP A 89 -18.43 1.95 13.71
CA ASP A 89 -18.48 0.67 14.41
C ASP A 89 -17.09 0.00 14.43
N GLN A 90 -16.93 -0.99 15.30
CA GLN A 90 -15.66 -1.69 15.47
C GLN A 90 -15.19 -2.40 14.18
N THR A 91 -16.10 -2.88 13.35
CA THR A 91 -15.78 -3.53 12.08
C THR A 91 -15.19 -2.52 11.09
N THR A 92 -15.79 -1.33 11.00
CA THR A 92 -15.26 -0.22 10.19
C THR A 92 -13.86 0.18 10.66
N LEU A 93 -13.66 0.37 11.97
CA LEU A 93 -12.36 0.72 12.54
C LEU A 93 -11.30 -0.37 12.29
N ALA A 94 -11.66 -1.64 12.47
CA ALA A 94 -10.78 -2.78 12.19
C ALA A 94 -10.41 -2.88 10.71
N THR A 95 -11.38 -2.66 9.82
CA THR A 95 -11.16 -2.68 8.36
C THR A 95 -10.16 -1.61 7.95
N VAL A 96 -10.28 -0.37 8.46
CA VAL A 96 -9.33 0.70 8.16
C VAL A 96 -7.92 0.36 8.67
N LYS A 97 -7.80 -0.27 9.84
CA LYS A 97 -6.50 -0.75 10.35
C LYS A 97 -5.89 -1.85 9.49
N LEU A 98 -6.69 -2.80 9.01
CA LEU A 98 -6.22 -3.84 8.09
C LEU A 98 -5.70 -3.24 6.78
N ILE A 99 -6.41 -2.25 6.23
CA ILE A 99 -5.98 -1.52 5.02
C ILE A 99 -4.62 -0.83 5.26
N ASP A 100 -4.39 -0.18 6.42
CA ASP A 100 -3.06 0.38 6.77
C ASP A 100 -1.98 -0.70 6.88
N SER A 101 -2.32 -1.87 7.43
CA SER A 101 -1.39 -3.01 7.52
C SER A 101 -0.98 -3.54 6.15
N HIS A 102 -1.93 -3.74 5.24
CA HIS A 102 -1.63 -4.18 3.87
C HIS A 102 -0.75 -3.15 3.14
N ALA A 103 -1.03 -1.85 3.27
CA ALA A 103 -0.20 -0.80 2.68
C ALA A 103 1.26 -0.84 3.17
N ARG A 104 1.48 -1.17 4.46
CA ARG A 104 2.83 -1.35 5.01
C ARG A 104 3.50 -2.60 4.46
N HIS A 105 2.80 -3.74 4.43
CA HIS A 105 3.36 -4.98 3.89
C HIS A 105 3.78 -4.82 2.42
N ILE A 106 2.98 -4.11 1.62
CA ILE A 106 3.31 -3.77 0.23
C ILE A 106 4.62 -2.96 0.19
N SER A 107 4.72 -1.89 0.98
CA SER A 107 5.94 -1.06 1.02
C SER A 107 7.16 -1.84 1.49
N ASP A 108 7.02 -2.69 2.52
CA ASP A 108 8.11 -3.50 3.07
C ASP A 108 8.59 -4.53 2.02
N ALA A 109 7.69 -5.09 1.23
CA ALA A 109 8.01 -6.02 0.15
C ALA A 109 8.81 -5.33 -0.98
N PHE A 110 8.41 -4.14 -1.41
CA PHE A 110 9.19 -3.34 -2.37
C PHE A 110 10.54 -2.91 -1.83
N GLU A 111 10.63 -2.57 -0.53
CA GLU A 111 11.92 -2.24 0.08
C GLU A 111 12.86 -3.45 0.11
N ALA A 112 12.33 -4.64 0.38
CA ALA A 112 13.08 -5.88 0.31
C ALA A 112 13.58 -6.17 -1.12
N GLU A 113 12.74 -5.98 -2.13
CA GLU A 113 13.10 -6.13 -3.56
C GLU A 113 14.22 -5.16 -3.98
N LEU A 114 14.08 -3.88 -3.60
CA LEU A 114 15.08 -2.86 -3.91
C LEU A 114 16.43 -3.19 -3.26
N ARG A 115 16.42 -3.66 -2.01
CA ARG A 115 17.65 -4.08 -1.31
C ARG A 115 18.34 -5.24 -2.02
N GLN A 116 17.58 -6.23 -2.47
CA GLN A 116 18.11 -7.38 -3.22
C GLN A 116 18.69 -7.00 -4.59
N SER A 117 18.14 -5.96 -5.23
CA SER A 117 18.65 -5.45 -6.52
C SER A 117 19.97 -4.67 -6.38
N VAL A 118 20.23 -4.04 -5.23
CA VAL A 118 21.40 -3.18 -5.01
C VAL A 118 22.61 -3.95 -4.44
N GLU A 119 22.38 -4.96 -3.61
CA GLU A 119 23.45 -5.68 -2.90
C GLU A 119 24.45 -6.48 -3.78
N PRO A 120 24.08 -7.05 -4.94
CA PRO A 120 25.03 -7.71 -5.84
C PRO A 120 26.10 -6.74 -6.38
N LEU A 121 25.70 -5.50 -6.70
CA LEU A 121 26.59 -4.48 -7.28
C LEU A 121 27.65 -3.97 -6.28
N ALA A 122 27.39 -4.07 -4.98
CA ALA A 122 28.35 -3.71 -3.94
C ALA A 122 29.46 -4.75 -3.77
N ARG A 123 29.20 -6.02 -4.07
CA ARG A 123 30.17 -7.12 -3.95
C ARG A 123 31.12 -7.21 -5.15
N GLU A 124 30.73 -6.68 -6.30
CA GLU A 124 31.52 -6.74 -7.54
C GLU A 124 32.48 -5.56 -7.74
N ARG A 125 32.61 -4.61 -6.79
CA ARG A 125 33.64 -3.56 -6.91
C ARG A 125 35.03 -4.20 -6.71
N PRO A 126 35.89 -4.31 -7.75
CA PRO A 126 37.25 -4.77 -7.54
C PRO A 126 37.95 -3.74 -6.64
N VAL A 127 38.52 -4.23 -5.54
CA VAL A 127 39.47 -3.47 -4.74
C VAL A 127 40.61 -3.09 -5.68
N ARG A 128 40.68 -1.82 -6.08
CA ARG A 128 41.83 -1.30 -6.81
C ARG A 128 43.02 -1.38 -5.86
N HIS A 129 43.80 -2.45 -5.96
CA HIS A 129 45.14 -2.49 -5.40
C HIS A 129 46.00 -1.53 -6.21
N GLY A 130 46.27 -0.37 -5.63
CA GLY A 130 47.33 0.56 -6.03
C GLY A 130 48.46 0.49 -5.01
#